data_AF-A0A524FIW4-F1
#
_entry.id   AF-A0A524FIW4-F1
#
_cell.length_a   1.000
_cell.length_b   1.000
_cell.length_c   1.000
_cell.angle_alpha   90.00
_cell.angle_beta   90.00
_cell.angle_gamma   90.00
#
_symmetry.space_group_name_H-M   'P 1'
#
loop_
_entity.id
_entity.type
_entity.pdbx_description
1 polymer ?
#
loop_
_entity_poly.entity_id
_entity_poly.type
_entity_poly.pdbx_seq_one_letter_code
_entity_poly.pdbx_strand_id
1 'polypeptide(L)'
;MENNKSNPKEKKNWYKTFISLDFLILLFSIIIPLILIILNHQINGCHHHISRARRNNGLLWILGRSLGFTTLIWFIISSYQGFTTNKHAKLFHSKRKANDFHCIGALITNIMLGFHVLFLFISEPWRSVILTKDINHFPIILYRLKIWTGIVFAIAMIFVSILSFYLRDIKNLKKFRYKRFILIHRIMLLLTVILVVHIFLINTEIMIALDLIGDIDD
;
A
#
# COMPACT_ATOMS: atom_id res chain seq x y z
N MET A 1 20.73 50.65 24.21
CA MET A 1 20.73 49.54 23.24
C MET A 1 20.19 48.31 23.94
N GLU A 2 18.88 48.12 23.90
CA GLU A 2 18.23 46.94 24.48
C GLU A 2 18.54 45.71 23.63
N ASN A 3 19.18 44.75 24.30
CA ASN A 3 19.59 43.48 23.73
C ASN A 3 18.34 42.59 23.64
N ASN A 4 17.66 42.65 22.50
CA ASN A 4 16.43 41.90 22.25
C ASN A 4 16.79 40.40 22.02
N LYS A 5 17.11 39.70 23.11
CA LYS A 5 17.20 38.24 23.15
C LYS A 5 15.80 37.70 22.86
N SER A 6 15.57 37.32 21.61
CA SER A 6 14.37 36.62 21.19
C SER A 6 14.11 35.45 22.14
N ASN A 7 12.98 35.55 22.83
CA ASN A 7 12.43 34.63 23.82
C ASN A 7 12.48 33.16 23.31
N PRO A 8 13.00 32.16 24.06
CA PRO A 8 13.00 30.74 23.66
C PRO A 8 11.61 30.09 23.82
N LYS A 9 10.53 30.83 23.55
CA LYS A 9 9.15 30.35 23.62
C LYS A 9 8.82 29.52 22.37
N GLU A 10 8.51 28.25 22.63
CA GLU A 10 7.82 27.32 21.74
C GLU A 10 8.45 27.07 20.37
N LYS A 11 9.57 26.35 20.34
CA LYS A 11 9.93 25.59 19.13
C LYS A 11 8.85 24.52 18.90
N LYS A 12 7.85 24.85 18.08
CA LYS A 12 6.77 23.94 17.68
C LYS A 12 7.36 22.57 17.34
N ASN A 13 6.89 21.52 18.02
CA ASN A 13 7.43 20.18 17.83
C ASN A 13 6.85 19.55 16.56
N TRP A 14 7.31 20.04 15.41
CA TRP A 14 6.84 19.63 14.09
C TRP A 14 6.90 18.12 13.89
N TYR A 15 7.87 17.43 14.48
CA TYR A 15 7.93 15.97 14.42
C TYR A 15 6.69 15.32 15.05
N LYS A 16 6.28 15.75 16.25
CA LYS A 16 5.05 15.24 16.89
C LYS A 16 3.82 15.59 16.06
N THR A 17 3.73 16.80 15.52
CA THR A 17 2.61 17.22 14.67
C THR A 17 2.46 16.33 13.43
N PHE A 18 3.57 16.04 12.75
CA PHE A 18 3.56 15.18 11.57
C PHE A 18 3.20 13.73 11.92
N ILE A 19 3.68 13.20 13.04
CA ILE A 19 3.27 11.87 13.53
C ILE A 19 1.77 11.82 13.84
N SER A 20 1.22 12.85 14.50
CA SER A 20 -0.23 12.94 14.76
C SER A 20 -1.04 13.03 13.48
N LEU A 21 -0.56 13.77 12.48
CA LEU A 21 -1.19 13.84 11.16
C LEU A 21 -1.16 12.49 10.44
N ASP A 22 -0.02 11.80 10.44
CA ASP A 22 0.13 10.47 9.85
C ASP A 22 -0.84 9.47 10.48
N PHE A 23 -1.06 9.52 11.80
CA PHE A 23 -2.04 8.68 12.47
C PHE A 23 -3.49 8.98 12.04
N LEU A 24 -3.82 10.26 11.89
CA LEU A 24 -5.13 10.67 11.39
C LEU A 24 -5.35 10.21 9.95
N ILE A 25 -4.33 10.37 9.09
CA ILE A 25 -4.36 9.90 7.71
C ILE A 25 -4.47 8.37 7.67
N LEU A 26 -3.78 7.65 8.57
CA LEU A 26 -3.88 6.18 8.66
C LEU A 26 -5.33 5.76 8.87
N LEU A 27 -6.01 6.38 9.85
CA LEU A 27 -7.40 6.09 10.15
C LEU A 27 -8.30 6.30 8.92
N PHE A 28 -8.20 7.46 8.27
CA PHE A 28 -9.01 7.75 7.07
C PHE A 28 -8.65 6.85 5.89
N SER A 29 -7.38 6.49 5.72
CA SER A 29 -6.91 5.62 4.63
C SER A 29 -7.41 4.17 4.76
N ILE A 30 -7.88 3.76 5.94
CA ILE A 30 -8.54 2.46 6.17
C ILE A 30 -10.06 2.60 6.03
N ILE A 31 -10.64 3.61 6.68
CA ILE A 31 -12.10 3.78 6.75
C ILE A 31 -12.69 4.14 5.39
N ILE A 32 -12.12 5.11 4.68
CA ILE A 32 -12.70 5.62 3.43
C ILE A 32 -12.75 4.52 2.36
N PRO A 33 -11.65 3.79 2.05
CA PRO A 33 -11.73 2.71 1.07
C PRO A 33 -12.69 1.59 1.47
N LEU A 34 -12.78 1.27 2.76
CA LEU A 34 -13.73 0.27 3.26
C LEU A 34 -15.18 0.67 2.97
N ILE A 35 -15.54 1.91 3.31
CA ILE A 35 -16.89 2.44 3.06
C ILE A 35 -17.18 2.45 1.55
N LEU A 36 -16.25 2.94 0.73
CA LEU A 36 -16.44 3.02 -0.72
C LEU A 36 -16.65 1.64 -1.36
N ILE A 37 -15.89 0.63 -0.93
CA ILE A 37 -16.04 -0.74 -1.45
C ILE A 37 -17.39 -1.34 -1.02
N ILE A 38 -17.80 -1.14 0.24
CA ILE A 38 -19.11 -1.61 0.71
C ILE A 38 -20.24 -0.96 -0.09
N LEU A 39 -20.19 0.36 -0.29
CA LEU A 39 -21.18 1.09 -1.09
C LEU A 39 -21.22 0.59 -2.54
N ASN A 40 -20.06 0.39 -3.17
CA ASN A 40 -19.98 -0.16 -4.52
C ASN A 40 -20.62 -1.55 -4.63
N HIS A 41 -20.43 -2.40 -3.61
CA HIS A 41 -21.06 -3.71 -3.56
C HIS A 41 -22.58 -3.66 -3.38
N GLN A 42 -23.07 -2.70 -2.58
CA GLN A 42 -24.50 -2.48 -2.36
C GLN A 42 -25.18 -1.96 -3.64
N ILE A 43 -24.54 -1.03 -4.36
CA ILE A 43 -25.08 -0.44 -5.60
C ILE A 43 -25.11 -1.47 -6.73
N ASN A 44 -24.03 -2.23 -6.93
CA ASN A 44 -23.91 -3.16 -8.06
C ASN A 44 -24.53 -4.55 -7.79
N GLY A 45 -25.27 -4.73 -6.69
CA GLY A 45 -26.00 -5.97 -6.43
C GLY A 45 -25.11 -7.22 -6.32
N CYS A 46 -23.88 -7.11 -5.80
CA CYS A 46 -22.97 -8.26 -5.69
C CYS A 46 -23.50 -9.35 -4.73
N HIS A 47 -24.11 -10.41 -5.27
CA HIS A 47 -24.80 -11.50 -4.52
C HIS A 47 -23.86 -12.59 -3.93
N HIS A 48 -22.59 -12.27 -3.66
CA HIS A 48 -21.61 -13.25 -3.15
C HIS A 48 -21.75 -13.57 -1.65
N HIS A 49 -22.77 -13.05 -0.95
CA HIS A 49 -22.89 -13.09 0.52
C HIS A 49 -24.03 -13.99 1.07
N ILE A 50 -24.62 -14.86 0.24
CA ILE A 50 -25.89 -15.55 0.54
C ILE A 50 -25.75 -16.70 1.58
N SER A 51 -24.55 -17.26 1.83
CA SER A 51 -24.35 -18.29 2.88
C SER A 51 -23.45 -17.83 4.04
N ARG A 52 -23.68 -18.34 5.26
CA ARG A 52 -22.92 -17.98 6.48
C ARG A 52 -21.41 -18.23 6.35
N ALA A 53 -21.00 -19.25 5.58
CA ALA A 53 -19.61 -19.51 5.22
C ALA A 53 -19.07 -18.54 4.16
N ARG A 54 -19.88 -18.16 3.16
CA ARG A 54 -19.54 -17.15 2.15
C ARG A 54 -19.52 -15.71 2.69
N ARG A 55 -20.25 -15.43 3.77
CA ARG A 55 -20.26 -14.11 4.43
C ARG A 55 -18.88 -13.74 4.98
N ASN A 56 -18.18 -14.68 5.62
CA ASN A 56 -16.82 -14.45 6.11
C ASN A 56 -15.81 -14.31 4.96
N ASN A 57 -15.97 -15.11 3.90
CA ASN A 57 -15.13 -15.00 2.70
C ASN A 57 -15.29 -13.65 1.99
N GLY A 58 -16.53 -13.19 1.83
CA GLY A 58 -16.82 -11.90 1.20
C GLY A 58 -16.36 -10.71 2.04
N LEU A 59 -16.46 -10.77 3.37
CA LEU A 59 -15.91 -9.73 4.25
C LEU A 59 -14.39 -9.67 4.14
N LEU A 60 -13.70 -10.81 4.15
CA LEU A 60 -12.24 -10.87 3.99
C LEU A 60 -11.80 -10.35 2.62
N TRP A 61 -12.57 -10.62 1.56
CA TRP A 61 -12.32 -10.06 0.24
C TRP A 61 -12.46 -8.53 0.23
N ILE A 62 -13.53 -8.00 0.83
CA ILE A 62 -13.76 -6.55 0.96
C ILE A 62 -12.62 -5.89 1.74
N LEU A 63 -12.22 -6.50 2.87
CA LEU A 63 -11.10 -6.03 3.67
C LEU A 63 -9.79 -6.09 2.89
N GLY A 64 -9.52 -7.19 2.18
CA GLY A 64 -8.33 -7.34 1.35
C GLY A 64 -8.25 -6.26 0.26
N ARG A 65 -9.35 -5.99 -0.45
CA ARG A 65 -9.43 -4.90 -1.44
C ARG A 65 -9.24 -3.53 -0.82
N SER A 66 -9.90 -3.26 0.31
CA SER A 66 -9.76 -1.99 1.05
C SER A 66 -8.32 -1.74 1.45
N LEU A 67 -7.66 -2.74 2.04
CA LEU A 67 -6.25 -2.66 2.41
C LEU A 67 -5.31 -2.53 1.22
N GLY A 68 -5.70 -2.99 0.04
CA GLY A 68 -4.97 -2.72 -1.20
C GLY A 68 -4.91 -1.22 -1.51
N PHE A 69 -6.05 -0.52 -1.41
CA PHE A 69 -6.10 0.94 -1.54
C PHE A 69 -5.37 1.65 -0.40
N THR A 70 -5.53 1.20 0.85
CA THR A 70 -4.76 1.73 1.98
C THR A 70 -3.25 1.62 1.73
N THR A 71 -2.80 0.46 1.24
CA THR A 71 -1.39 0.20 0.89
C THR A 71 -0.91 1.17 -0.17
N LEU A 72 -1.70 1.43 -1.22
CA LEU A 72 -1.36 2.41 -2.26
C LEU A 72 -1.23 3.83 -1.69
N ILE A 73 -2.19 4.27 -0.87
CA ILE A 73 -2.16 5.59 -0.23
C ILE A 73 -0.88 5.74 0.60
N TRP A 74 -0.56 4.74 1.42
CA TRP A 74 0.63 4.75 2.27
C TRP A 74 1.94 4.63 1.48
N PHE A 75 1.94 3.90 0.38
CA PHE A 75 3.06 3.85 -0.54
C PHE A 75 3.38 5.24 -1.10
N ILE A 76 2.34 5.99 -1.52
CA ILE A 76 2.49 7.37 -2.02
C ILE A 76 3.01 8.30 -0.91
N ILE A 77 2.40 8.23 0.28
CA ILE A 77 2.81 9.04 1.44
C ILE A 77 4.26 8.75 1.82
N SER A 78 4.62 7.48 2.00
CA SER A 78 5.99 7.09 2.36
C SER A 78 6.99 7.51 1.30
N SER A 79 6.66 7.35 0.01
CA SER A 79 7.50 7.81 -1.10
C SER A 79 7.72 9.33 -1.06
N TYR A 80 6.66 10.09 -0.79
CA TYR A 80 6.74 11.55 -0.61
C TYR A 80 7.58 11.93 0.62
N GLN A 81 7.44 11.23 1.74
CA GLN A 81 8.26 11.41 2.94
C GLN A 81 9.74 11.16 2.64
N GLY A 82 10.05 10.11 1.86
CA GLY A 82 11.40 9.79 1.39
C GLY A 82 11.98 10.90 0.51
N PHE A 83 11.21 11.36 -0.48
CA PHE A 83 11.60 12.47 -1.36
C PHE A 83 11.84 13.78 -0.61
N THR A 84 11.03 14.07 0.41
CA THR A 84 11.10 15.30 1.21
C THR A 84 11.93 15.18 2.49
N THR A 85 12.66 14.08 2.66
CA THR A 85 13.44 13.80 3.89
C THR A 85 14.39 14.92 4.27
N ASN A 86 15.06 15.57 3.30
CA ASN A 86 15.94 16.71 3.60
C ASN A 86 15.18 17.95 4.11
N LYS A 87 13.96 18.20 3.61
CA LYS A 87 13.09 19.28 4.09
C LYS A 87 12.61 18.98 5.51
N HIS A 88 12.14 17.75 5.74
CA HIS A 88 11.77 17.26 7.07
C HIS A 88 12.95 17.30 8.06
N ALA A 89 14.17 17.00 7.62
CA ALA A 89 15.36 17.06 8.48
C ALA A 89 15.63 18.48 8.99
N LYS A 90 15.41 19.51 8.14
CA LYS A 90 15.48 20.92 8.54
C LYS A 90 14.36 21.27 9.53
N LEU A 91 13.12 20.85 9.22
CA LEU A 91 11.93 21.13 10.05
C LEU A 91 12.00 20.46 11.43
N PHE A 92 12.48 19.22 11.50
CA PHE A 92 12.58 18.43 12.73
C PHE A 92 13.90 18.67 13.48
N HIS A 93 14.80 19.47 12.90
CA HIS A 93 16.18 19.67 13.36
C HIS A 93 16.94 18.34 13.59
N SER A 94 16.61 17.30 12.82
CA SER A 94 17.21 15.97 12.95
C SER A 94 17.01 15.13 11.70
N LYS A 95 18.13 14.78 11.05
CA LYS A 95 18.13 13.84 9.91
C LYS A 95 17.67 12.45 10.31
N ARG A 96 17.99 12.02 11.55
CA ARG A 96 17.54 10.75 12.10
C ARG A 96 16.02 10.71 12.22
N LYS A 97 15.39 11.73 12.82
CA LYS A 97 13.92 11.80 12.93
C LYS A 97 13.22 11.82 11.56
N ALA A 98 13.79 12.52 10.58
CA ALA A 98 13.23 12.55 9.23
C ALA A 98 13.33 11.20 8.51
N ASN A 99 14.45 10.49 8.68
CA ASN A 99 14.60 9.13 8.16
C ASN A 99 13.64 8.16 8.89
N ASP A 100 13.55 8.26 10.21
CA ASP A 100 12.66 7.42 11.02
C ASP A 100 11.20 7.64 10.61
N PHE A 101 10.80 8.88 10.30
CA PHE A 101 9.48 9.21 9.78
C PHE A 101 9.16 8.47 8.47
N HIS A 102 10.04 8.55 7.47
CA HIS A 102 9.89 7.79 6.22
C HIS A 102 9.86 6.27 6.45
N CYS A 103 10.74 5.76 7.31
CA CYS A 103 10.79 4.33 7.65
C CYS A 103 9.51 3.84 8.35
N ILE A 104 8.89 4.66 9.21
CA ILE A 104 7.60 4.35 9.82
C ILE A 104 6.51 4.24 8.75
N GLY A 105 6.44 5.21 7.83
CA GLY A 105 5.49 5.14 6.70
C GLY A 105 5.70 3.91 5.80
N ALA A 106 6.96 3.54 5.55
CA ALA A 106 7.30 2.34 4.79
C ALA A 106 6.90 1.06 5.54
N LEU A 107 7.09 1.02 6.87
CA LEU A 107 6.66 -0.11 7.69
C LEU A 107 5.13 -0.27 7.69
N ILE A 108 4.38 0.83 7.86
CA ILE A 108 2.92 0.83 7.76
C ILE A 108 2.49 0.29 6.39
N THR A 109 3.11 0.77 5.31
CA THR A 109 2.85 0.29 3.95
C THR A 109 3.01 -1.23 3.84
N ASN A 110 4.10 -1.79 4.36
CA ASN A 110 4.34 -3.24 4.30
C ASN A 110 3.39 -4.05 5.18
N ILE A 111 2.98 -3.53 6.34
CA ILE A 111 2.00 -4.21 7.20
C ILE A 111 0.65 -4.28 6.47
N MET A 112 0.20 -3.17 5.88
CA MET A 112 -1.03 -3.13 5.10
C MET A 112 -0.96 -4.05 3.87
N LEU A 113 0.19 -4.07 3.18
CA LEU A 113 0.46 -4.98 2.06
C LEU A 113 0.37 -6.45 2.51
N GLY A 114 0.95 -6.79 3.66
CA GLY A 114 0.91 -8.13 4.22
C GLY A 114 -0.52 -8.58 4.50
N PHE A 115 -1.33 -7.73 5.14
CA PHE A 115 -2.75 -8.03 5.36
C PHE A 115 -3.57 -8.05 4.06
N HIS A 116 -3.28 -7.19 3.09
CA HIS A 116 -3.90 -7.22 1.76
C HIS A 116 -3.68 -8.58 1.09
N VAL A 117 -2.43 -9.05 1.03
CA VAL A 117 -2.11 -10.36 0.45
C VAL A 117 -2.75 -11.48 1.26
N LEU A 118 -2.66 -11.44 2.59
CA LEU A 118 -3.21 -12.47 3.47
C LEU A 118 -4.72 -12.59 3.31
N PHE A 119 -5.46 -11.48 3.39
CA PHE A 119 -6.92 -11.46 3.31
C PHE A 119 -7.42 -11.87 1.93
N LEU A 120 -6.72 -11.46 0.86
CA LEU A 120 -7.04 -11.94 -0.47
C LEU A 120 -6.75 -13.43 -0.61
N PHE A 121 -5.60 -13.92 -0.13
CA PHE A 121 -5.23 -15.33 -0.20
C PHE A 121 -6.24 -16.26 0.50
N ILE A 122 -6.78 -15.84 1.66
CA ILE A 122 -7.76 -16.64 2.41
C ILE A 122 -9.21 -16.43 1.95
N SER A 123 -9.51 -15.36 1.18
CA SER A 123 -10.87 -15.10 0.69
C SER A 123 -11.16 -15.79 -0.65
N GLU A 124 -12.43 -16.11 -0.90
CA GLU A 124 -12.87 -16.43 -2.27
C GLU A 124 -12.91 -15.13 -3.07
N PRO A 125 -12.30 -15.06 -4.28
CA PRO A 125 -12.19 -16.13 -5.28
C PRO A 125 -10.81 -16.81 -5.40
N TRP A 126 -9.87 -16.61 -4.46
CA TRP A 126 -8.53 -17.23 -4.56
C TRP A 126 -8.57 -18.73 -4.33
N ARG A 127 -9.40 -19.18 -3.39
CA ARG A 127 -9.71 -20.60 -3.22
C ARG A 127 -10.35 -21.19 -4.48
N SER A 128 -11.30 -20.50 -5.12
CA SER A 128 -12.00 -21.06 -6.28
C SER A 128 -11.13 -21.12 -7.54
N VAL A 129 -10.31 -20.10 -7.82
CA VAL A 129 -9.48 -20.13 -9.04
C VAL A 129 -8.28 -21.10 -8.92
N ILE A 130 -7.69 -21.25 -7.73
CA ILE A 130 -6.56 -22.17 -7.51
C ILE A 130 -7.04 -23.63 -7.32
N LEU A 131 -8.17 -23.85 -6.65
CA LEU A 131 -8.63 -25.20 -6.27
C LEU A 131 -9.82 -25.71 -7.09
N THR A 132 -10.72 -24.85 -7.57
CA THR A 132 -11.96 -25.28 -8.27
C THR A 132 -11.96 -25.07 -9.78
N LYS A 133 -10.90 -24.53 -10.40
CA LYS A 133 -10.80 -24.34 -11.87
C LYS A 133 -12.04 -23.64 -12.46
N ASP A 134 -12.48 -22.53 -11.87
CA ASP A 134 -13.45 -21.66 -12.57
C ASP A 134 -12.74 -20.92 -13.71
N ILE A 135 -12.56 -21.62 -14.83
CA ILE A 135 -11.84 -21.19 -16.03
C ILE A 135 -12.68 -20.18 -16.86
N ASN A 136 -13.99 -20.06 -16.57
CA ASN A 136 -14.94 -19.42 -17.47
C ASN A 136 -15.24 -17.95 -17.17
N HIS A 137 -14.76 -17.38 -16.06
CA HIS A 137 -15.10 -16.00 -15.69
C HIS A 137 -14.12 -14.93 -16.20
N PHE A 138 -12.87 -15.28 -16.51
CA PHE A 138 -11.85 -14.33 -16.97
C PHE A 138 -10.82 -14.97 -17.90
N PRO A 139 -10.20 -14.20 -18.83
CA PRO A 139 -9.03 -14.67 -19.56
C PRO A 139 -7.92 -15.04 -18.55
N ILE A 140 -7.58 -16.34 -18.49
CA ILE A 140 -6.60 -16.91 -17.55
C ILE A 140 -5.27 -16.14 -17.55
N ILE A 141 -4.90 -15.56 -18.70
CA ILE A 141 -3.70 -14.74 -18.90
C ILE A 141 -3.78 -13.44 -18.10
N LEU A 142 -4.88 -12.69 -18.18
CA LEU A 142 -5.05 -11.43 -17.44
C LEU A 142 -5.06 -11.68 -15.94
N TYR A 143 -5.74 -12.74 -15.50
CA TYR A 143 -5.78 -13.14 -14.10
C TYR A 143 -4.37 -13.50 -13.56
N ARG A 144 -3.62 -14.34 -14.30
CA ARG A 144 -2.23 -14.69 -13.93
C ARG A 144 -1.34 -13.45 -13.91
N LEU A 145 -1.47 -12.57 -14.90
CA LEU A 145 -0.66 -11.34 -14.98
C LEU A 145 -0.93 -10.42 -13.78
N LYS A 146 -2.20 -10.28 -13.38
CA LYS A 146 -2.58 -9.53 -12.17
C LYS A 146 -1.92 -10.10 -10.91
N ILE A 147 -1.96 -11.42 -10.74
CA ILE A 147 -1.35 -12.09 -9.59
C ILE A 147 0.16 -11.86 -9.58
N TRP A 148 0.82 -12.15 -10.69
CA TRP A 148 2.27 -12.06 -10.77
C TRP A 148 2.79 -10.64 -10.60
N THR A 149 2.10 -9.63 -11.17
CA THR A 149 2.47 -8.23 -10.96
C THR A 149 2.36 -7.83 -9.49
N GLY A 150 1.32 -8.27 -8.79
CA GLY A 150 1.16 -8.05 -7.35
C GLY A 150 2.22 -8.74 -6.50
N ILE A 151 2.49 -10.03 -6.76
CA ILE A 151 3.50 -10.81 -6.03
C ILE A 151 4.91 -10.24 -6.24
N VAL A 152 5.29 -9.97 -7.48
CA VAL A 152 6.62 -9.42 -7.81
C VAL A 152 6.83 -8.08 -7.11
N PHE A 153 5.82 -7.20 -7.16
CA PHE A 153 5.89 -5.92 -6.46
C PHE A 153 6.00 -6.10 -4.94
N ALA A 154 5.22 -7.01 -4.35
CA ALA A 154 5.25 -7.27 -2.92
C ALA A 154 6.60 -7.81 -2.45
N ILE A 155 7.18 -8.77 -3.17
CA ILE A 155 8.52 -9.31 -2.88
C ILE A 155 9.57 -8.20 -2.92
N ALA A 156 9.52 -7.33 -3.92
CA ALA A 156 10.46 -6.22 -4.04
C ALA A 156 10.34 -5.23 -2.86
N MET A 157 9.11 -4.87 -2.48
CA MET A 157 8.84 -3.99 -1.33
C MET A 157 9.38 -4.56 -0.02
N ILE A 158 9.12 -5.85 0.24
CA ILE A 158 9.60 -6.56 1.43
C ILE A 158 11.13 -6.62 1.42
N PHE A 159 11.74 -6.99 0.29
CA PHE A 159 13.19 -7.06 0.14
C PHE A 159 13.86 -5.71 0.44
N VAL A 160 13.37 -4.62 -0.15
CA VAL A 160 13.93 -3.28 0.07
C VAL A 160 13.76 -2.85 1.53
N SER A 161 12.67 -3.24 2.17
CA SER A 161 12.39 -2.90 3.57
C SER A 161 13.29 -3.65 4.54
N ILE A 162 13.48 -4.95 4.33
CA ILE A 162 14.45 -5.78 5.09
C ILE A 162 15.87 -5.23 4.87
N LEU A 163 16.24 -4.94 3.63
CA LEU A 163 17.55 -4.39 3.30
C LEU A 163 17.75 -3.02 3.98
N SER A 164 16.74 -2.15 3.96
CA SER A 164 16.80 -0.84 4.62
C SER A 164 16.95 -0.97 6.13
N PHE A 165 16.29 -1.95 6.75
CA PHE A 165 16.44 -2.23 8.18
C PHE A 165 17.84 -2.75 8.52
N TYR A 166 18.35 -3.71 7.75
CA TYR A 166 19.70 -4.27 7.93
C TYR A 166 20.81 -3.21 7.75
N LEU A 167 20.64 -2.33 6.76
CA LEU A 167 21.58 -1.25 6.44
C LEU A 167 21.41 0.01 7.31
N ARG A 168 20.54 -0.04 8.34
CA ARG A 168 20.40 1.05 9.30
C ARG A 168 21.65 1.22 10.17
N ASP A 169 22.40 0.15 10.40
CA ASP A 169 23.72 0.23 11.03
C ASP A 169 24.76 0.78 10.04
N ILE A 170 25.48 1.83 10.47
CA ILE A 170 26.55 2.47 9.71
C ILE A 170 27.64 1.48 9.30
N LYS A 171 27.94 0.47 10.13
CA LYS A 171 28.94 -0.57 9.82
C LYS A 171 28.48 -1.39 8.59
N ASN A 172 27.23 -1.84 8.60
CA ASN A 172 26.63 -2.59 7.50
C ASN A 172 26.51 -1.72 6.24
N LEU A 173 26.12 -0.45 6.38
CA LEU A 173 26.00 0.48 5.26
C LEU A 173 27.35 0.77 4.59
N LYS A 174 28.43 0.93 5.38
CA LYS A 174 29.79 1.09 4.85
C LYS A 174 30.23 -0.15 4.06
N LYS A 175 29.99 -1.35 4.61
CA LYS A 175 30.30 -2.62 3.94
C LYS A 175 29.51 -2.80 2.63
N PHE A 176 28.22 -2.47 2.65
CA PHE A 176 27.34 -2.62 1.49
C PHE A 176 27.55 -1.53 0.43
N ARG A 177 28.15 -0.39 0.81
CA ARG A 177 28.34 0.84 0.02
C ARG A 177 27.03 1.58 -0.25
N TYR A 178 26.92 2.79 0.27
CA TYR A 178 25.73 3.66 0.14
C TYR A 178 25.24 3.84 -1.30
N LYS A 179 26.13 3.91 -2.30
CA LYS A 179 25.76 4.02 -3.72
C LYS A 179 24.91 2.82 -4.21
N ARG A 180 25.19 1.61 -3.74
CA ARG A 180 24.44 0.40 -4.11
C ARG A 180 23.04 0.41 -3.50
N PHE A 181 22.92 0.86 -2.25
CA PHE A 181 21.62 1.02 -1.60
C PHE A 181 20.72 2.01 -2.35
N ILE A 182 21.27 3.16 -2.76
CA ILE A 182 20.52 4.14 -3.57
C ILE A 182 20.06 3.52 -4.89
N LEU A 183 20.93 2.76 -5.57
CA LEU A 183 20.56 2.10 -6.83
C LEU A 183 19.39 1.13 -6.63
N ILE A 184 19.44 0.27 -5.60
CA ILE A 184 18.35 -0.67 -5.29
C ILE A 184 17.06 0.07 -4.98
N HIS A 185 17.12 1.15 -4.21
CA HIS A 185 15.96 1.96 -3.89
C HIS A 185 15.37 2.67 -5.13
N ARG A 186 16.21 3.09 -6.09
CA ARG A 186 15.77 3.62 -7.39
C ARG A 186 15.14 2.55 -8.28
N ILE A 187 15.67 1.33 -8.27
CA ILE A 187 15.06 0.20 -8.98
C ILE A 187 13.65 -0.07 -8.43
N MET A 188 13.45 0.04 -7.11
CA MET A 188 12.12 -0.07 -6.52
C MET A 188 11.17 1.03 -7.03
N LEU A 189 11.65 2.26 -7.20
CA LEU A 189 10.85 3.31 -7.83
C LEU A 189 10.48 2.97 -9.28
N LEU A 190 11.33 2.27 -10.04
CA LEU A 190 10.97 1.78 -11.38
C LEU A 190 9.94 0.65 -11.33
N LEU A 191 9.95 -0.18 -10.28
CA LEU A 191 8.93 -1.21 -10.06
C LEU A 191 7.55 -0.65 -9.73
N THR A 192 7.41 0.67 -9.51
CA THR A 192 6.08 1.31 -9.45
C THR A 192 5.31 1.19 -10.75
N VAL A 193 5.99 1.02 -11.88
CA VAL A 193 5.32 0.70 -13.16
C VAL A 193 4.55 -0.62 -13.04
N ILE A 194 5.12 -1.63 -12.36
CA ILE A 194 4.44 -2.90 -12.10
C ILE A 194 3.22 -2.70 -11.19
N LEU A 195 3.32 -1.82 -10.19
CA LEU A 195 2.17 -1.47 -9.34
C LEU A 195 1.05 -0.79 -10.15
N VAL A 196 1.37 0.13 -11.05
CA VAL A 196 0.38 0.77 -11.93
C VAL A 196 -0.29 -0.26 -12.83
N VAL A 197 0.48 -1.17 -13.42
CA VAL A 197 -0.07 -2.29 -14.21
C VAL A 197 -0.97 -3.17 -13.35
N HIS A 198 -0.56 -3.49 -12.12
CA HIS A 198 -1.36 -4.29 -11.19
C HIS A 198 -2.72 -3.64 -10.88
N ILE A 199 -2.74 -2.32 -10.63
CA ILE A 199 -3.96 -1.55 -10.39
C ILE A 199 -4.83 -1.48 -11.65
N PHE A 200 -4.23 -1.28 -12.82
CA PHE A 200 -4.95 -1.25 -14.08
C PHE A 200 -5.64 -2.59 -14.37
N LEU A 201 -4.92 -3.70 -14.18
CA LEU A 201 -5.46 -5.05 -14.36
C LEU A 201 -6.64 -5.36 -13.44
N ILE A 202 -6.67 -4.76 -12.24
CA ILE A 202 -7.81 -4.84 -11.33
C ILE A 202 -9.07 -4.17 -11.92
N ASN A 203 -8.91 -3.04 -12.59
CA ASN A 203 -10.04 -2.29 -13.16
C ASN A 203 -10.56 -2.89 -14.47
N THR A 204 -9.71 -3.54 -15.26
CA THR A 204 -10.15 -4.28 -16.47
C THR A 204 -11.08 -5.46 -16.15
N GLU A 205 -10.94 -6.10 -14.99
CA GLU A 205 -11.91 -7.13 -14.55
C GLU A 205 -13.30 -6.54 -14.32
N ILE A 206 -13.39 -5.30 -13.84
CA ILE A 206 -14.66 -4.60 -13.62
C ILE A 206 -15.31 -4.28 -14.96
N MET A 207 -14.54 -3.79 -15.94
CA MET A 207 -15.07 -3.46 -17.27
C MET A 207 -15.52 -4.69 -18.06
N ILE A 208 -14.71 -5.76 -18.07
CA ILE A 208 -15.08 -7.00 -18.77
C ILE A 208 -16.32 -7.65 -18.13
N ALA A 209 -16.45 -7.61 -16.81
CA ALA A 209 -17.64 -8.11 -16.12
C ALA A 209 -18.90 -7.26 -16.40
N LEU A 210 -18.75 -5.95 -16.64
CA LEU A 210 -19.86 -5.07 -17.00
C LEU A 210 -20.32 -5.30 -18.46
N ASP A 211 -19.40 -5.48 -19.40
CA ASP A 211 -19.73 -5.77 -20.80
C ASP A 211 -20.45 -7.14 -20.93
N LEU A 212 -20.03 -8.15 -20.17
CA LEU A 212 -20.68 -9.48 -20.14
C LEU A 212 -22.10 -9.48 -19.54
N ILE A 213 -22.46 -8.47 -18.74
CA ILE A 213 -23.81 -8.31 -18.19
C ILE A 213 -24.70 -7.52 -19.17
N GLY A 214 -24.12 -6.59 -19.94
CA GLY A 214 -24.84 -5.85 -20.97
C GLY A 214 -25.35 -6.71 -22.13
N ASP A 215 -24.69 -7.83 -22.42
CA ASP A 215 -25.06 -8.76 -23.50
C ASP A 215 -26.13 -9.81 -23.10
N ILE A 216 -26.64 -9.79 -21.85
CA ILE A 216 -27.66 -10.77 -21.38
C ILE A 216 -29.09 -10.19 -21.46
N ASP A 217 -29.24 -8.89 -21.69
CA ASP A 217 -30.53 -8.19 -21.77
C ASP A 217 -30.99 -7.89 -23.22
N ASP A 218 -30.34 -8.44 -24.25
CA ASP A 218 -30.77 -8.41 -25.67
C ASP A 218 -31.22 -9.80 -26.19
#